data_AF-A0A072NMX1-F1
#
_entry.id   AF-A0A072NMX1-F1
#
_cell.length_a   1.000
_cell.length_b   1.000
_cell.length_c   1.000
_cell.angle_alpha   90.00
_cell.angle_beta   90.00
_cell.angle_gamma   90.00
#
_symmetry.space_group_name_H-M   'P 1'
#
loop_
_entity.id
_entity.type
_entity.pdbx_description
1 polymer ?
#
loop_
_entity_poly.entity_id
_entity_poly.type
_entity_poly.pdbx_seq_one_letter_code
_entity_poly.pdbx_strand_id
1 'polypeptide(L)' 'MNYTQNQKISQITPSTLVIGIDIAKDKHVARAQDDRGIE' A
#
# COMPACT_ATOMS: atom_id res chain seq x y z
N MET A 1 -15.72 -1.08 14.41
CA MET A 1 -15.50 -0.63 13.01
C MET A 1 -14.31 0.32 13.03
N ASN A 2 -13.20 -0.02 12.37
CA ASN A 2 -11.94 0.77 12.45
C ASN A 2 -12.05 2.01 11.56
N TYR A 3 -12.80 3.01 12.02
CA TYR A 3 -13.07 4.26 11.27
C TYR A 3 -11.78 5.00 10.85
N THR A 4 -10.71 4.87 11.62
CA THR A 4 -9.40 5.50 11.34
C THR A 4 -8.66 4.88 10.16
N GLN A 5 -8.92 3.61 9.85
CA GLN A 5 -8.30 2.92 8.72
C GLN A 5 -8.95 3.35 7.40
N ASN A 6 -10.29 3.38 7.36
CA ASN A 6 -11.03 3.82 6.19
C ASN A 6 -10.73 5.28 5.85
N GLN A 7 -10.60 6.14 6.86
CA GLN A 7 -10.19 7.54 6.66
C GLN A 7 -8.81 7.69 6.02
N LYS A 8 -7.87 6.78 6.29
CA LYS A 8 -6.53 6.78 5.68
C LYS A 8 -6.56 6.26 4.25
N ILE A 9 -7.35 5.22 3.98
CA ILE A 9 -7.52 4.65 2.63
C ILE A 9 -8.20 5.66 1.70
N SER A 10 -9.20 6.41 2.17
CA SER A 10 -9.88 7.44 1.38
C SER A 10 -9.00 8.64 0.99
N GLN A 11 -7.77 8.74 1.50
CA GLN A 11 -6.80 9.78 1.10
C GLN A 11 -5.94 9.36 -0.10
N ILE A 12 -6.04 8.10 -0.55
CA ILE A 12 -5.34 7.60 -1.73
C ILE A 12 -5.98 8.19 -2.99
N THR A 13 -5.16 8.82 -3.83
CA THR A 13 -5.55 9.37 -5.12
C THR A 13 -4.96 8.52 -6.25
N PRO A 14 -5.41 8.67 -7.50
CA PRO A 14 -4.78 8.00 -8.64
C PRO A 14 -3.30 8.34 -8.85
N SER A 15 -2.79 9.41 -8.23
CA SER A 15 -1.36 9.77 -8.24
C SER A 15 -0.57 9.21 -7.05
N THR A 16 -1.23 8.49 -6.15
CA THR A 16 -0.62 7.96 -4.92
C THR A 16 0.06 6.63 -5.23
N LEU A 17 1.39 6.58 -5.10
CA LEU A 17 2.16 5.34 -5.16
C LEU A 17 2.03 4.57 -3.83
N VAL A 18 1.60 3.30 -3.90
CA VAL A 18 1.51 2.40 -2.74
C VAL A 18 2.67 1.41 -2.76
N ILE A 19 3.39 1.32 -1.64
CA ILE A 19 4.56 0.42 -1.48
C ILE A 19 4.36 -0.46 -0.25
N GLY A 20 4.41 -1.78 -0.43
CA GLY A 20 4.43 -2.76 0.66
C GLY A 20 5.86 -3.23 0.94
N ILE A 21 6.30 -3.18 2.20
CA ILE A 21 7.61 -3.65 2.65
C ILE A 21 7.43 -4.66 3.78
N ASP A 22 8.03 -5.84 3.64
CA ASP A 22 8.13 -6.84 4.71
C ASP A 22 9.50 -6.72 5.39
N ILE A 23 9.49 -6.25 6.64
CA ILE A 23 10.69 -5.94 7.42
C ILE A 23 11.14 -7.16 8.25
N ALA A 24 10.27 -8.15 8.45
CA ALA A 24 10.56 -9.29 9.32
C ALA A 24 11.31 -10.43 8.62
N LYS A 25 11.53 -10.34 7.30
CA LYS A 25 12.25 -11.35 6.52
C LYS A 25 13.74 -11.01 6.38
N ASP A 26 14.58 -12.04 6.45
CA ASP A 26 16.03 -11.99 6.20
C ASP A 26 16.37 -11.36 4.83
N LYS A 27 15.50 -11.56 3.84
CA LYS A 27 15.51 -10.85 2.55
C LYS A 27 14.35 -9.88 2.47
N HIS A 28 14.65 -8.59 2.44
CA HIS A 28 13.66 -7.54 2.21
C HIS A 28 13.13 -7.60 0.78
N VAL A 29 11.81 -7.65 0.64
CA VAL A 29 11.12 -7.59 -0.66
C VAL A 29 10.19 -6.37 -0.62
N ALA A 30 10.35 -5.49 -1.60
CA ALA A 30 9.44 -4.37 -1.84
C ALA A 30 8.59 -4.68 -3.07
N ARG A 31 7.28 -4.40 -3.00
CA ARG A 31 6.38 -4.42 -4.15
C ARG A 31 5.65 -3.09 -4.25
N ALA A 32 5.61 -2.55 -5.46
CA ALA A 32 4.78 -1.41 -5.83
C ALA A 32 3.64 -1.94 -6.70
N GLN A 33 2.42 -1.52 -6.41
CA GLN A 33 1.25 -1.87 -7.21
C GLN A 33 0.44 -0.60 -7.46
N ASP A 34 0.09 -0.36 -8.72
CA ASP A 34 -0.80 0.70 -9.15
C ASP A 34 -2.26 0.27 -8.95
N ASP A 35 -3.21 1.21 -8.80
CA ASP A 35 -4.63 0.91 -8.54
C ASP A 35 -5.28 0.02 -9.63
N ARG A 36 -4.61 -0.07 -10.79
CA ARG A 36 -4.99 -0.86 -11.97
C ARG A 36 -4.57 -2.33 -11.91
N GLY A 37 -3.90 -2.77 -10.85
CA GLY A 37 -3.51 -4.17 -10.66
C GLY A 37 -2.47 -4.66 -11.69
N ILE A 38 -1.68 -3.77 -12.28
CA ILE A 38 -0.55 -4.18 -13.15
C ILE A 38 0.64 -4.45 -12.23
N GLU A 39 1.02 -5.73 -12.13
CA GLU A 39 2.22 -6.25 -11.46
C GLU A 39 3.50 -6.00 -12.26
#